data_AF-A0A957LF41-F1
#
_entry.id   AF-A0A957LF41-F1
#
_cell.length_a   1.000
_cell.length_b   1.000
_cell.length_c   1.000
_cell.angle_alpha   90.00
_cell.angle_beta   90.00
_cell.angle_gamma   90.00
#
_symmetry.space_group_name_H-M   'P 1'
#
loop_
_entity.id
_entity.type
_entity.pdbx_description
1 polymer ?
#
loop_
_entity_poly.entity_id
_entity_poly.type
_entity_poly.pdbx_seq_one_letter_code
_entity_poly.pdbx_strand_id
1 'polypeptide(L)'
;MNSESNVTLSDVLKLTLPLNTTVIGASDQRDRVINWIAILTDWRQVRDQIQLGDLVIIPPALQAIATEAELKESLQTMGSMAVSSVLVFEEVSPSAASVAKSLDLPIVVVPPETSIREIHRSMSSLLIDRQSQVTERGMQLYRQLSEMSREDQGLNAMTDLMSKMTGKIVVVQDKRLDIQAMSIPPDNTIDIPRLNEALQQREHLPVILRNRKAAAKTRQSHWQQLLPVENVARLLTPIVSGDRARGYLSVVGSADELDMLDKLTTEHGAAACALEMA
;
A
#
# COMPACT_ATOMS: atom_id res chain seq x y z
N MET A 1 1.67 -16.67 8.65
CA MET A 1 2.10 -15.27 8.52
C MET A 1 2.72 -15.08 7.15
N ASN A 2 1.87 -14.99 6.12
CA ASN A 2 2.28 -14.46 4.81
C ASN A 2 2.03 -12.96 4.91
N SER A 3 3.04 -12.21 5.37
CA SER A 3 3.04 -10.76 5.21
C SER A 3 3.07 -10.48 3.71
N GLU A 4 1.99 -9.89 3.19
CA GLU A 4 1.90 -9.47 1.80
C GLU A 4 3.05 -8.53 1.44
N SER A 5 3.57 -8.72 0.23
CA SER A 5 4.97 -8.50 -0.08
C SER A 5 5.22 -7.05 -0.52
N ASN A 6 5.13 -6.14 0.44
CA ASN A 6 5.70 -4.81 0.34
C ASN A 6 7.23 -4.91 0.38
N VAL A 7 7.94 -4.03 -0.35
CA VAL A 7 9.40 -3.97 -0.26
C VAL A 7 9.75 -3.38 1.10
N THR A 8 10.37 -4.18 1.97
CA THR A 8 10.79 -3.73 3.30
C THR A 8 12.22 -3.19 3.29
N LEU A 9 12.59 -2.49 4.36
CA LEU A 9 13.99 -2.13 4.61
C LEU A 9 14.90 -3.36 4.63
N SER A 10 14.43 -4.49 5.18
CA SER A 10 15.12 -5.78 5.13
C SER A 10 15.38 -6.25 3.70
N ASP A 11 14.41 -6.11 2.80
CA ASP A 11 14.56 -6.53 1.40
C ASP A 11 15.57 -5.64 0.66
N VAL A 12 15.51 -4.33 0.89
CA VAL A 12 16.50 -3.39 0.36
C VAL A 12 17.92 -3.74 0.83
N LEU A 13 18.10 -3.97 2.13
CA LEU A 13 19.39 -4.36 2.72
C LEU A 13 19.95 -5.65 2.12
N LYS A 14 19.09 -6.65 1.88
CA LYS A 14 19.51 -7.98 1.38
C LYS A 14 19.74 -8.04 -0.12
N LEU A 15 18.93 -7.31 -0.89
CA LEU A 15 18.84 -7.48 -2.34
C LEU A 15 19.49 -6.36 -3.14
N THR A 16 19.77 -5.20 -2.53
CA THR A 16 20.20 -4.00 -3.27
C THR A 16 21.44 -3.32 -2.72
N LEU A 17 21.67 -3.43 -1.40
CA LEU A 17 22.77 -2.74 -0.74
C LEU A 17 24.01 -3.64 -0.56
N PRO A 18 25.22 -3.07 -0.47
CA PRO A 18 26.45 -3.83 -0.22
C PRO A 18 26.43 -4.59 1.11
N LEU A 19 27.15 -5.71 1.18
CA LEU A 19 27.20 -6.59 2.37
C LEU A 19 27.75 -5.91 3.64
N ASN A 20 28.58 -4.88 3.48
CA ASN A 20 29.17 -4.06 4.55
C ASN A 20 28.30 -2.85 4.94
N THR A 21 27.03 -2.83 4.53
CA THR A 21 26.06 -1.83 4.98
C THR A 21 25.76 -2.00 6.48
N THR A 22 25.80 -0.89 7.22
CA THR A 22 25.49 -0.85 8.65
C THR A 22 24.16 -0.15 8.88
N VAL A 23 23.34 -0.66 9.81
CA VAL A 23 22.07 -0.04 10.18
C VAL A 23 22.15 0.47 11.61
N ILE A 24 21.96 1.76 11.79
CA ILE A 24 21.82 2.43 13.09
C ILE A 24 20.33 2.55 13.36
N GLY A 25 19.81 1.62 14.15
CA GLY A 25 18.39 1.50 14.42
C GLY A 25 18.07 0.26 15.25
N ALA A 26 16.82 0.10 15.66
CA ALA A 26 16.34 -1.10 16.31
C ALA A 26 16.03 -2.20 15.29
N SER A 27 16.10 -3.48 15.71
CA SER A 27 15.97 -4.62 14.79
C SER A 27 14.59 -4.76 14.18
N ASP A 28 13.55 -4.34 14.91
CA ASP A 28 12.14 -4.30 14.49
C ASP A 28 11.87 -3.26 13.39
N GLN A 29 12.70 -2.21 13.28
CA GLN A 29 12.59 -1.22 12.20
C GLN A 29 12.91 -1.79 10.80
N ARG A 30 13.44 -3.02 10.71
CA ARG A 30 13.79 -3.67 9.43
C ARG A 30 12.57 -4.10 8.61
N ASP A 31 11.41 -4.25 9.26
CA ASP A 31 10.16 -4.64 8.58
C ASP A 31 9.40 -3.42 8.03
N ARG A 32 9.96 -2.21 8.16
CA ARG A 32 9.36 -0.99 7.61
C ARG A 32 9.24 -1.06 6.10
N VAL A 33 8.04 -0.77 5.61
CA VAL A 33 7.70 -0.73 4.18
C VAL A 33 8.32 0.50 3.53
N ILE A 34 8.94 0.32 2.36
CA ILE A 34 9.49 1.39 1.53
C ILE A 34 8.57 1.58 0.33
N ASN A 35 7.97 2.76 0.25
CA ASN A 35 7.04 3.10 -0.84
C ASN A 35 7.76 3.69 -2.05
N TRP A 36 8.83 4.45 -1.80
CA TRP A 36 9.56 5.17 -2.83
C TRP A 36 11.00 5.47 -2.38
N ILE A 37 11.84 5.90 -3.34
CA ILE A 37 13.21 6.35 -3.08
C ILE A 37 13.30 7.83 -3.44
N ALA A 38 13.63 8.66 -2.47
CA ALA A 38 13.89 10.07 -2.69
C ALA A 38 15.40 10.34 -2.61
N ILE A 39 15.95 11.13 -3.53
CA ILE A 39 17.31 11.64 -3.42
C ILE A 39 17.22 13.09 -2.97
N LEU A 40 17.82 13.41 -1.82
CA LEU A 40 17.86 14.77 -1.33
C LEU A 40 18.84 15.60 -2.17
N THR A 41 18.40 16.78 -2.58
CA THR A 41 19.18 17.70 -3.43
C THR A 41 19.57 19.00 -2.73
N ASP A 42 18.79 19.43 -1.73
CA ASP A 42 19.03 20.64 -0.92
C ASP A 42 18.48 20.45 0.51
N TRP A 43 19.18 20.99 1.51
CA TRP A 43 18.79 21.02 2.92
C TRP A 43 17.70 22.06 3.25
N ARG A 44 17.53 23.11 2.44
CA ARG A 44 16.60 24.21 2.75
C ARG A 44 15.12 23.84 2.59
N GLN A 45 14.81 22.87 1.74
CA GLN A 45 13.44 22.48 1.37
C GLN A 45 13.26 20.97 1.48
N VAL A 46 13.77 20.37 2.55
CA VAL A 46 13.69 18.90 2.78
C VAL A 46 12.24 18.42 2.71
N ARG A 47 11.30 19.15 3.31
CA ARG A 47 9.86 18.80 3.35
C ARG A 47 9.23 18.68 1.97
N ASP A 48 9.68 19.44 0.99
CA ASP A 48 9.10 19.45 -0.36
C ASP A 48 9.65 18.30 -1.23
N GLN A 49 10.72 17.64 -0.77
CA GLN A 49 11.44 16.59 -1.50
C GLN A 49 11.12 15.17 -1.03
N ILE A 50 10.39 15.00 0.09
CA ILE A 50 10.16 13.71 0.74
C ILE A 50 8.67 13.50 1.05
N GLN A 51 8.26 12.25 1.12
CA GLN A 51 6.91 11.83 1.48
C GLN A 51 6.93 10.71 2.54
N LEU A 52 5.74 10.45 3.09
CA LEU A 52 5.49 9.34 4.01
C LEU A 52 5.94 8.02 3.38
N GLY A 53 6.77 7.27 4.10
CA GLY A 53 7.22 5.95 3.67
C GLY A 53 8.39 5.94 2.67
N ASP A 54 9.02 7.10 2.41
CA ASP A 54 10.20 7.18 1.55
C ASP A 54 11.45 6.57 2.21
N LEU A 55 12.32 5.96 1.40
CA LEU A 55 13.73 5.84 1.72
C LEU A 55 14.46 7.05 1.15
N VAL A 56 15.04 7.87 2.02
CA VAL A 56 15.71 9.13 1.62
C VAL A 56 17.20 8.90 1.50
N ILE A 57 17.76 9.05 0.31
CA ILE A 57 19.20 9.03 0.04
C ILE A 57 19.75 10.44 0.23
N ILE A 58 20.74 10.60 1.11
CA ILE A 58 21.52 11.82 1.26
C ILE A 58 22.85 11.63 0.52
N PRO A 59 23.10 12.33 -0.60
CA PRO A 59 24.36 12.23 -1.31
C PRO A 59 25.56 12.65 -0.44
N PRO A 60 26.75 12.03 -0.59
CA PRO A 60 27.94 12.41 0.17
C PRO A 60 28.31 13.88 -0.02
N ALA A 61 28.18 14.40 -1.24
CA ALA A 61 28.45 15.81 -1.54
C ALA A 61 27.53 16.77 -0.75
N LEU A 62 26.28 16.36 -0.50
CA LEU A 62 25.33 17.15 0.27
C LEU A 62 25.57 16.99 1.78
N GLN A 63 25.93 15.78 2.23
CA GLN A 63 26.31 15.49 3.61
C GLN A 63 27.58 16.26 4.03
N ALA A 64 28.58 16.34 3.17
CA ALA A 64 29.87 16.98 3.46
C ALA A 64 29.78 18.50 3.67
N ILE A 65 28.79 19.16 3.06
CA ILE A 65 28.56 20.61 3.22
C ILE A 65 27.56 20.95 4.33
N ALA A 66 26.93 19.94 4.92
CA ALA A 66 25.93 20.12 5.96
C ALA A 66 26.59 20.51 7.28
N THR A 67 26.04 21.52 7.95
CA THR A 67 26.35 21.74 9.37
C THR A 67 25.66 20.67 10.22
N GLU A 68 26.20 20.40 11.41
CA GLU A 68 25.58 19.45 12.33
C GLU A 68 24.16 19.86 12.74
N ALA A 69 23.88 21.17 12.79
CA ALA A 69 22.55 21.71 13.06
C ALA A 69 21.57 21.39 11.92
N GLU A 70 21.96 21.64 10.66
CA GLU A 70 21.13 21.35 9.47
C GLU A 70 20.83 19.85 9.35
N LEU A 71 21.82 18.97 9.61
CA LEU A 71 21.60 17.52 9.59
C LEU A 71 20.57 17.10 10.64
N LYS A 72 20.66 17.63 11.88
CA LYS A 72 19.72 17.31 12.96
C LYS A 72 18.31 17.81 12.67
N GLU A 73 18.17 19.04 12.20
CA GLU A 73 16.88 19.63 11.80
C GLU A 73 16.23 18.83 10.66
N SER A 74 17.05 18.38 9.72
CA SER A 74 16.58 17.56 8.60
C SER A 74 16.14 16.17 9.05
N LEU A 75 16.88 15.51 9.95
CA LEU A 75 16.46 14.25 10.56
C LEU A 75 15.15 14.40 11.36
N GLN A 76 14.98 15.51 12.08
CA GLN A 76 13.71 15.84 12.75
C GLN A 76 12.56 16.00 11.76
N THR A 77 12.81 16.70 10.66
CA THR A 77 11.82 16.87 9.59
C THR A 77 11.44 15.52 8.99
N MET A 78 12.41 14.69 8.61
CA MET A 78 12.21 13.35 8.06
C MET A 78 11.45 12.43 9.03
N GLY A 79 11.83 12.43 10.31
CA GLY A 79 11.12 11.68 11.35
C GLY A 79 9.67 12.15 11.52
N SER A 80 9.43 13.46 11.50
CA SER A 80 8.06 14.02 11.60
C SER A 80 7.16 13.69 10.40
N MET A 81 7.75 13.46 9.24
CA MET A 81 7.05 13.04 8.02
C MET A 81 6.90 11.53 7.90
N ALA A 82 7.40 10.77 8.90
CA ALA A 82 7.38 9.32 8.93
C ALA A 82 7.96 8.68 7.66
N VAL A 83 9.12 9.18 7.21
CA VAL A 83 9.91 8.47 6.21
C VAL A 83 10.37 7.11 6.77
N SER A 84 10.52 6.11 5.90
CA SER A 84 10.83 4.75 6.33
C SER A 84 12.26 4.60 6.81
N SER A 85 13.22 5.23 6.13
CA SER A 85 14.64 5.21 6.50
C SER A 85 15.43 6.32 5.80
N VAL A 86 16.64 6.58 6.31
CA VAL A 86 17.60 7.51 5.70
C VAL A 86 18.87 6.76 5.34
N LEU A 87 19.34 6.89 4.11
CA LEU A 87 20.58 6.29 3.60
C LEU A 87 21.66 7.36 3.46
N VAL A 88 22.81 7.11 4.09
CA VAL A 88 24.01 7.96 4.09
C VAL A 88 25.23 7.16 3.69
N PHE A 89 26.28 7.84 3.24
CA PHE A 89 27.52 7.21 2.75
C PHE A 89 28.71 7.41 3.70
N GLU A 90 28.52 8.24 4.72
CA GLU A 90 29.50 8.52 5.75
C GLU A 90 28.85 8.35 7.11
N GLU A 91 29.66 7.98 8.11
CA GLU A 91 29.18 7.84 9.48
C GLU A 91 28.57 9.14 9.99
N VAL A 92 27.43 9.02 10.67
CA VAL A 92 26.75 10.14 11.30
C VAL A 92 27.32 10.38 12.70
N SER A 93 27.36 11.64 13.14
CA SER A 93 27.84 11.98 14.48
C SER A 93 26.99 11.27 15.56
N PRO A 94 27.57 10.94 16.74
CA PRO A 94 26.80 10.32 17.83
C PRO A 94 25.58 11.14 18.25
N SER A 95 25.66 12.47 18.12
CA SER A 95 24.53 13.35 18.43
C SER A 95 23.42 13.25 17.39
N ALA A 96 23.75 13.19 16.10
CA ALA A 96 22.76 12.97 15.03
C ALA A 96 22.11 11.58 15.14
N ALA A 97 22.90 10.53 15.45
CA ALA A 97 22.39 9.19 15.70
C ALA A 97 21.41 9.16 16.89
N SER A 98 21.69 9.90 17.96
CA SER A 98 20.78 10.02 19.11
C SER A 98 19.46 10.68 18.73
N VAL A 99 19.48 11.70 17.86
CA VAL A 99 18.26 12.35 17.36
C VAL A 99 17.43 11.37 16.53
N ALA A 100 18.05 10.67 15.58
CA ALA A 100 17.36 9.68 14.76
C ALA A 100 16.73 8.57 15.61
N LYS A 101 17.46 8.08 16.63
CA LYS A 101 16.93 7.09 17.59
C LYS A 101 15.71 7.61 18.35
N SER A 102 15.71 8.88 18.78
CA SER A 102 14.57 9.48 19.49
C SER A 102 13.31 9.64 18.61
N LEU A 103 13.50 9.65 17.28
CA LEU A 103 12.45 9.79 16.28
C LEU A 103 12.03 8.42 15.69
N ASP A 104 12.55 7.32 16.25
CA ASP A 104 12.38 5.98 15.69
C ASP A 104 12.79 5.92 14.20
N LEU A 105 13.80 6.69 13.77
CA LEU A 105 14.21 6.79 12.37
C LEU A 105 15.49 5.97 12.12
N PRO A 106 15.43 4.84 11.38
CA PRO A 106 16.62 4.07 11.06
C PRO A 106 17.53 4.81 10.07
N ILE A 107 18.83 4.82 10.36
CA ILE A 107 19.87 5.32 9.46
C ILE A 107 20.63 4.12 8.88
N VAL A 108 20.73 4.06 7.56
CA VAL A 108 21.47 3.06 6.79
C VAL A 108 22.76 3.70 6.31
N VAL A 109 23.90 3.23 6.81
CA VAL A 109 25.23 3.69 6.42
C VAL A 109 25.80 2.70 5.41
N VAL A 110 25.91 3.15 4.16
CA VAL A 110 26.56 2.37 3.09
C VAL A 110 28.03 2.78 2.96
N PRO A 111 28.87 1.93 2.37
CA PRO A 111 30.28 2.27 2.15
C PRO A 111 30.44 3.50 1.22
N PRO A 112 31.44 4.36 1.47
CA PRO A 112 31.62 5.61 0.73
C PRO A 112 31.96 5.41 -0.76
N GLU A 113 32.55 4.26 -1.11
CA GLU A 113 32.84 3.89 -2.50
C GLU A 113 31.61 3.51 -3.32
N THR A 114 30.44 3.39 -2.67
CA THR A 114 29.24 2.90 -3.34
C THR A 114 28.63 3.94 -4.26
N SER A 115 28.33 3.54 -5.50
CA SER A 115 27.69 4.42 -6.47
C SER A 115 26.22 4.68 -6.13
N ILE A 116 25.87 5.94 -5.87
CA ILE A 116 24.48 6.39 -5.69
C ILE A 116 23.61 5.92 -6.86
N ARG A 117 24.12 6.05 -8.09
CA ARG A 117 23.37 5.67 -9.30
C ARG A 117 23.04 4.19 -9.31
N GLU A 118 23.99 3.35 -8.91
CA GLU A 118 23.79 1.90 -8.90
C GLU A 118 22.84 1.48 -7.79
N ILE A 119 23.02 1.98 -6.56
CA ILE A 119 22.08 1.74 -5.45
C ILE A 119 20.68 2.21 -5.84
N HIS A 120 20.53 3.46 -6.31
CA HIS A 120 19.23 4.01 -6.68
C HIS A 120 18.57 3.19 -7.78
N ARG A 121 19.31 2.79 -8.82
CA ARG A 121 18.79 1.92 -9.88
C ARG A 121 18.34 0.56 -9.34
N SER A 122 19.18 -0.10 -8.54
CA SER A 122 18.86 -1.43 -7.97
C SER A 122 17.64 -1.38 -7.05
N MET A 123 17.56 -0.38 -6.17
CA MET A 123 16.40 -0.19 -5.30
C MET A 123 15.14 0.19 -6.09
N SER A 124 15.26 1.05 -7.11
CA SER A 124 14.13 1.41 -7.98
C SER A 124 13.62 0.20 -8.76
N SER A 125 14.53 -0.64 -9.28
CA SER A 125 14.18 -1.90 -9.92
C SER A 125 13.48 -2.84 -8.96
N LEU A 126 13.95 -2.99 -7.71
CA LEU A 126 13.27 -3.81 -6.71
C LEU A 126 11.82 -3.35 -6.46
N LEU A 127 11.59 -2.04 -6.35
CA LEU A 127 10.25 -1.47 -6.20
C LEU A 127 9.37 -1.70 -7.45
N ILE A 128 9.91 -1.47 -8.65
CA ILE A 128 9.19 -1.62 -9.93
C ILE A 128 8.88 -3.08 -10.26
N ASP A 129 9.85 -3.97 -10.10
CA ASP A 129 9.70 -5.40 -10.35
C ASP A 129 8.61 -5.97 -9.46
N ARG A 130 8.57 -5.52 -8.20
CA ARG A 130 7.53 -5.91 -7.27
C ARG A 130 6.15 -5.43 -7.71
N GLN A 131 6.04 -4.16 -8.12
CA GLN A 131 4.79 -3.62 -8.64
C GLN A 131 4.33 -4.33 -9.92
N SER A 132 5.26 -4.75 -10.78
CA SER A 132 4.99 -5.54 -11.99
C SER A 132 4.45 -6.93 -11.65
N GLN A 133 5.05 -7.62 -10.67
CA GLN A 133 4.56 -8.92 -10.20
C GLN A 133 3.14 -8.84 -9.61
N VAL A 134 2.86 -7.80 -8.81
CA VAL A 134 1.52 -7.59 -8.23
C VAL A 134 0.50 -7.29 -9.32
N THR A 135 0.87 -6.48 -10.32
CA THR A 135 0.01 -6.20 -11.48
C THR A 135 -0.27 -7.45 -12.31
N GLU A 136 0.75 -8.29 -12.56
CA GLU A 136 0.57 -9.56 -13.26
C GLU A 136 -0.36 -10.51 -12.48
N ARG A 137 -0.21 -10.56 -11.15
CA ARG A 137 -1.10 -11.31 -10.26
C ARG A 137 -2.56 -10.83 -10.37
N GLY A 138 -2.78 -9.52 -10.36
CA GLY A 138 -4.11 -8.93 -10.56
C GLY A 138 -4.72 -9.28 -11.93
N MET A 139 -3.92 -9.29 -12.99
CA MET A 139 -4.37 -9.72 -14.31
C MET A 139 -4.68 -11.22 -14.38
N GLN A 140 -3.91 -12.06 -13.69
CA GLN A 140 -4.21 -13.49 -13.55
C GLN A 140 -5.54 -13.71 -12.81
N LEU A 141 -5.77 -12.99 -11.72
CA LEU A 141 -7.05 -13.01 -11.00
C LEU A 141 -8.21 -12.62 -11.92
N TYR A 142 -8.08 -11.53 -12.67
CA TYR A 142 -9.11 -11.09 -13.61
C TYR A 142 -9.49 -12.18 -14.63
N ARG A 143 -8.48 -12.86 -15.21
CA ARG A 143 -8.70 -13.95 -16.18
C ARG A 143 -9.45 -15.11 -15.54
N GLN A 144 -9.02 -15.55 -14.36
CA GLN A 144 -9.69 -16.63 -13.62
C GLN A 144 -11.13 -16.26 -13.27
N LEU A 145 -11.37 -15.08 -12.73
CA LEU A 145 -12.72 -14.62 -12.38
C LEU A 145 -13.62 -14.50 -13.63
N SER A 146 -13.08 -14.07 -14.76
CA SER A 146 -13.81 -14.00 -16.03
C SER A 146 -14.17 -15.40 -16.56
N GLU A 147 -13.27 -16.38 -16.41
CA GLU A 147 -13.54 -17.78 -16.74
C GLU A 147 -14.62 -18.37 -15.84
N MET A 148 -14.53 -18.15 -14.52
CA MET A 148 -15.53 -18.60 -13.54
C MET A 148 -16.92 -18.04 -13.84
N SER A 149 -17.00 -16.76 -14.21
CA SER A 149 -18.29 -16.14 -14.57
C SER A 149 -18.85 -16.74 -15.87
N ARG A 150 -18.01 -17.01 -16.87
CA ARG A 150 -18.44 -17.68 -18.11
C ARG A 150 -18.93 -19.11 -17.87
N GLU A 151 -18.43 -19.76 -16.82
CA GLU A 151 -18.82 -21.11 -16.40
C GLU A 151 -19.98 -21.10 -15.38
N ASP A 152 -20.63 -19.96 -15.14
CA ASP A 152 -21.75 -19.77 -14.22
C ASP A 152 -21.45 -20.27 -12.78
N GLN A 153 -20.20 -20.11 -12.32
CA GLN A 153 -19.80 -20.57 -10.97
C GLN A 153 -20.40 -19.71 -9.85
N GLY A 154 -20.91 -18.52 -10.15
CA GLY A 154 -21.61 -17.66 -9.19
C GLY A 154 -20.72 -16.75 -8.34
N LEU A 155 -21.34 -15.68 -7.82
CA LEU A 155 -20.68 -14.66 -7.01
C LEU A 155 -20.01 -15.20 -5.73
N ASN A 156 -20.57 -16.23 -5.10
CA ASN A 156 -19.98 -16.83 -3.89
C ASN A 156 -18.59 -17.43 -4.17
N ALA A 157 -18.47 -18.22 -5.25
CA ALA A 157 -17.20 -18.81 -5.65
C ALA A 157 -16.16 -17.72 -5.99
N MET A 158 -16.60 -16.66 -6.67
CA MET A 158 -15.75 -15.51 -7.00
C MET A 158 -15.26 -14.79 -5.74
N THR A 159 -16.14 -14.52 -4.77
CA THR A 159 -15.74 -13.90 -3.49
C THR A 159 -14.80 -14.79 -2.70
N ASP A 160 -14.97 -16.11 -2.74
CA ASP A 160 -14.07 -17.05 -2.08
C ASP A 160 -12.67 -17.04 -2.69
N LEU A 161 -12.55 -16.97 -4.01
CA LEU A 161 -11.25 -16.85 -4.68
C LEU A 161 -10.56 -15.54 -4.29
N MET A 162 -11.28 -14.42 -4.33
CA MET A 162 -10.75 -13.10 -3.99
C MET A 162 -10.32 -13.02 -2.51
N SER A 163 -11.13 -13.55 -1.60
CA SER A 163 -10.83 -13.63 -0.16
C SER A 163 -9.61 -14.51 0.11
N LYS A 164 -9.48 -15.67 -0.55
CA LYS A 164 -8.29 -16.53 -0.43
C LYS A 164 -7.03 -15.86 -0.96
N MET A 165 -7.14 -15.01 -1.99
CA MET A 165 -5.99 -14.33 -2.59
C MET A 165 -5.46 -13.19 -1.71
N THR A 166 -6.37 -12.44 -1.08
CA THR A 166 -6.07 -11.23 -0.29
C THR A 166 -5.96 -11.50 1.21
N GLY A 167 -6.52 -12.61 1.70
CA GLY A 167 -6.69 -12.83 3.14
C GLY A 167 -7.64 -11.81 3.80
N LYS A 168 -8.45 -11.10 3.01
CA LYS A 168 -9.38 -10.06 3.49
C LYS A 168 -10.84 -10.48 3.28
N ILE A 169 -11.76 -9.81 3.97
CA ILE A 169 -13.19 -10.01 3.73
C ILE A 169 -13.54 -9.41 2.36
N VAL A 170 -14.28 -10.16 1.54
CA VAL A 170 -14.75 -9.69 0.24
C VAL A 170 -16.27 -9.74 0.20
N VAL A 171 -16.90 -8.63 -0.20
CA VAL A 171 -18.35 -8.46 -0.19
C VAL A 171 -18.84 -7.95 -1.54
N VAL A 172 -19.79 -8.65 -2.16
CA VAL A 172 -20.54 -8.18 -3.32
C VAL A 172 -21.93 -7.75 -2.86
N GLN A 173 -22.30 -6.50 -3.16
CA GLN A 173 -23.60 -5.93 -2.85
C GLN A 173 -24.34 -5.54 -4.12
N ASP A 174 -25.67 -5.58 -4.10
CA ASP A 174 -26.49 -5.05 -5.18
C ASP A 174 -26.65 -3.51 -5.11
N LYS A 175 -27.46 -2.93 -6.00
CA LYS A 175 -27.78 -1.50 -6.05
C LYS A 175 -28.51 -0.95 -4.81
N ARG A 176 -29.04 -1.83 -3.95
CA ARG A 176 -29.72 -1.51 -2.68
C ARG A 176 -28.82 -1.71 -1.47
N LEU A 177 -27.58 -2.16 -1.68
CA LEU A 177 -26.62 -2.56 -0.66
C LEU A 177 -26.94 -3.89 0.02
N ASP A 178 -27.83 -4.68 -0.57
CA ASP A 178 -28.11 -6.05 -0.12
C ASP A 178 -26.91 -6.94 -0.51
N ILE A 179 -26.34 -7.62 0.48
CA ILE A 179 -25.19 -8.52 0.28
C ILE A 179 -25.65 -9.72 -0.55
N GLN A 180 -25.07 -9.89 -1.74
CA GLN A 180 -25.35 -11.00 -2.65
C GLN A 180 -24.37 -12.16 -2.44
N ALA A 181 -23.13 -11.84 -2.09
CA ALA A 181 -22.09 -12.80 -1.75
C ALA A 181 -21.11 -12.15 -0.76
N MET A 182 -20.60 -12.95 0.17
CA MET A 182 -19.58 -12.52 1.12
C MET A 182 -18.70 -13.71 1.48
N SER A 183 -17.38 -13.48 1.44
CA SER A 183 -16.39 -14.45 1.90
C SER A 183 -15.56 -13.83 3.02
N ILE A 184 -15.33 -14.61 4.07
CA ILE A 184 -14.64 -14.19 5.29
C ILE A 184 -13.41 -15.11 5.47
N PRO A 185 -12.20 -14.55 5.63
CA PRO A 185 -11.01 -15.35 5.84
C PRO A 185 -11.04 -16.01 7.23
N PRO A 186 -10.41 -17.20 7.40
CA PRO A 186 -10.51 -18.00 8.62
C PRO A 186 -9.90 -17.32 9.86
N ASP A 187 -8.95 -16.42 9.68
CA ASP A 187 -8.24 -15.65 10.71
C ASP A 187 -8.84 -14.26 10.93
N ASN A 188 -10.05 -14.00 10.44
CA ASN A 188 -10.74 -12.72 10.62
C ASN A 188 -10.94 -12.35 12.09
N THR A 189 -10.60 -11.11 12.43
CA THR A 189 -10.81 -10.50 13.75
C THR A 189 -11.92 -9.43 13.76
N ILE A 190 -12.46 -9.06 12.60
CA ILE A 190 -13.47 -8.00 12.45
C ILE A 190 -14.85 -8.51 12.90
N ASP A 191 -15.57 -7.67 13.66
CA ASP A 191 -16.98 -7.91 14.05
C ASP A 191 -17.91 -7.88 12.82
N ILE A 192 -18.29 -9.07 12.35
CA ILE A 192 -19.10 -9.26 11.14
C ILE A 192 -20.51 -8.67 11.25
N PRO A 193 -21.29 -8.88 12.34
CA PRO A 193 -22.57 -8.20 12.52
C PRO A 193 -22.48 -6.68 12.37
N ARG A 194 -21.51 -6.05 13.02
CA ARG A 194 -21.34 -4.60 12.97
C ARG A 194 -20.87 -4.12 11.59
N LEU A 195 -20.00 -4.89 10.94
CA LEU A 195 -19.58 -4.64 9.56
C LEU A 195 -20.78 -4.68 8.59
N ASN A 196 -21.63 -5.69 8.69
CA ASN A 196 -22.81 -5.82 7.83
C ASN A 196 -23.75 -4.61 7.96
N GLU A 197 -24.02 -4.17 9.19
CA GLU A 197 -24.81 -2.96 9.44
C GLU A 197 -24.18 -1.74 8.77
N ALA A 198 -22.87 -1.55 8.93
CA ALA A 198 -22.15 -0.44 8.33
C ALA A 198 -22.18 -0.46 6.79
N LEU A 199 -22.06 -1.64 6.18
CA LEU A 199 -22.05 -1.82 4.71
C LEU A 199 -23.42 -1.59 4.06
N GLN A 200 -24.52 -1.79 4.80
CA GLN A 200 -25.89 -1.58 4.31
C GLN A 200 -26.34 -0.11 4.35
N GLN A 201 -25.61 0.75 5.07
CA GLN A 201 -25.94 2.17 5.20
C GLN A 201 -25.51 2.97 3.96
N ARG A 202 -26.49 3.53 3.24
CA ARG A 202 -26.28 4.26 1.98
C ARG A 202 -25.45 5.54 2.18
N GLU A 203 -25.56 6.16 3.34
CA GLU A 203 -24.79 7.31 3.77
C GLU A 203 -23.28 7.03 3.82
N HIS A 204 -22.88 5.77 4.00
CA HIS A 204 -21.46 5.39 3.95
C HIS A 204 -20.91 5.22 2.54
N LEU A 205 -21.76 5.20 1.49
CA LEU A 205 -21.25 5.26 0.12
C LEU A 205 -20.72 6.67 -0.21
N PRO A 206 -19.60 6.77 -0.96
CA PRO A 206 -19.16 8.02 -1.58
C PRO A 206 -20.30 8.67 -2.36
N VAL A 207 -20.41 10.00 -2.29
CA VAL A 207 -21.55 10.75 -2.85
C VAL A 207 -21.79 10.42 -4.33
N ILE A 208 -20.71 10.31 -5.12
CA ILE A 208 -20.79 9.96 -6.55
C ILE A 208 -21.34 8.55 -6.77
N LEU A 209 -21.04 7.60 -5.88
CA LEU A 209 -21.48 6.21 -5.97
C LEU A 209 -22.96 6.03 -5.60
N ARG A 210 -23.55 6.98 -4.86
CA ARG A 210 -24.98 6.97 -4.53
C ARG A 210 -25.88 7.16 -5.76
N ASN A 211 -25.36 7.73 -6.85
CA ASN A 211 -26.07 7.82 -8.13
C ASN A 211 -25.51 6.79 -9.12
N ARG A 212 -26.33 5.81 -9.48
CA ARG A 212 -25.92 4.67 -10.32
C ARG A 212 -25.39 5.05 -11.70
N LYS A 213 -25.90 6.13 -12.31
CA LYS A 213 -25.41 6.61 -13.61
C LYS A 213 -24.10 7.38 -13.48
N ALA A 214 -23.93 8.12 -12.38
CA ALA A 214 -22.66 8.81 -12.09
C ALA A 214 -21.57 7.79 -11.73
N ALA A 215 -21.90 6.79 -10.91
CA ALA A 215 -21.04 5.68 -10.56
C ALA A 215 -20.52 4.91 -11.79
N ALA A 216 -21.32 4.78 -12.85
CA ALA A 216 -20.91 4.12 -14.09
C ALA A 216 -20.00 4.96 -15.00
N LYS A 217 -19.94 6.28 -14.79
CA LYS A 217 -19.23 7.25 -15.65
C LYS A 217 -17.98 7.85 -15.00
N THR A 218 -17.73 7.52 -13.75
CA THR A 218 -16.55 7.96 -13.00
C THR A 218 -15.26 7.47 -13.65
N ARG A 219 -14.21 8.29 -13.61
CA ARG A 219 -12.85 7.90 -14.02
C ARG A 219 -12.05 7.26 -12.89
N GLN A 220 -12.45 7.53 -11.64
CA GLN A 220 -11.86 6.90 -10.47
C GLN A 220 -12.32 5.44 -10.40
N SER A 221 -11.37 4.52 -10.32
CA SER A 221 -11.62 3.08 -10.37
C SER A 221 -11.99 2.47 -9.02
N HIS A 222 -11.52 3.04 -7.90
CA HIS A 222 -11.80 2.57 -6.55
C HIS A 222 -11.84 3.73 -5.55
N TRP A 223 -12.46 3.51 -4.39
CA TRP A 223 -12.49 4.42 -3.24
C TRP A 223 -12.01 3.68 -1.99
N GLN A 224 -11.24 4.36 -1.15
CA GLN A 224 -10.92 3.88 0.20
C GLN A 224 -11.74 4.66 1.22
N GLN A 225 -12.32 3.96 2.20
CA GLN A 225 -13.11 4.58 3.26
C GLN A 225 -12.86 3.87 4.59
N LEU A 226 -12.70 4.64 5.66
CA LEU A 226 -12.84 4.12 7.01
C LEU A 226 -14.32 3.81 7.28
N LEU A 227 -14.56 2.67 7.92
CA LEU A 227 -15.89 2.25 8.37
C LEU A 227 -16.10 2.65 9.84
N PRO A 228 -17.34 2.76 10.33
CA PRO A 228 -17.64 3.00 11.75
C PRO A 228 -17.41 1.74 12.63
N VAL A 229 -16.30 1.05 12.37
CA VAL A 229 -15.79 -0.13 13.04
C VAL A 229 -14.31 0.13 13.32
N GLU A 230 -13.83 -0.20 14.52
CA GLU A 230 -12.49 0.17 14.99
C GLU A 230 -11.38 -0.37 14.07
N ASN A 231 -10.51 0.53 13.60
CA ASN A 231 -9.42 0.25 12.65
C ASN A 231 -9.82 -0.49 11.37
N VAL A 232 -11.08 -0.43 10.93
CA VAL A 232 -11.51 -1.10 9.69
C VAL A 232 -11.67 -0.10 8.55
N ALA A 233 -11.13 -0.44 7.39
CA ALA A 233 -11.36 0.26 6.14
C ALA A 233 -11.90 -0.68 5.06
N ARG A 234 -12.46 -0.10 4.01
CA ARG A 234 -12.79 -0.80 2.77
C ARG A 234 -12.18 -0.13 1.56
N LEU A 235 -11.76 -0.94 0.60
CA LEU A 235 -11.64 -0.57 -0.81
C LEU A 235 -12.95 -0.91 -1.49
N LEU A 236 -13.47 0.01 -2.32
CA LEU A 236 -14.80 -0.06 -2.90
C LEU A 236 -14.75 0.29 -4.38
N THR A 237 -15.35 -0.55 -5.21
CA THR A 237 -15.50 -0.31 -6.66
C THR A 237 -16.94 -0.59 -7.11
N PRO A 238 -17.58 0.29 -7.89
CA PRO A 238 -18.88 0.01 -8.47
C PRO A 238 -18.80 -1.13 -9.50
N ILE A 239 -19.75 -2.06 -9.45
CA ILE A 239 -19.93 -3.11 -10.46
C ILE A 239 -20.77 -2.52 -11.58
N VAL A 240 -20.16 -2.25 -12.74
CA VAL A 240 -20.79 -1.52 -13.84
C VAL A 240 -21.13 -2.45 -15.00
N SER A 241 -22.42 -2.53 -15.35
CA SER A 241 -22.89 -3.19 -16.56
C SER A 241 -23.72 -2.19 -17.39
N GLY A 242 -23.27 -1.90 -18.61
CA GLY A 242 -23.85 -0.88 -19.48
C GLY A 242 -23.67 0.55 -18.92
N ASP A 243 -24.76 1.31 -18.81
CA ASP A 243 -24.75 2.73 -18.41
C ASP A 243 -24.95 2.97 -16.90
N ARG A 244 -24.96 1.91 -16.09
CA ARG A 244 -25.36 1.95 -14.67
C ARG A 244 -24.57 0.98 -13.80
N ALA A 245 -24.30 1.40 -12.57
CA ALA A 245 -23.88 0.48 -11.51
C ALA A 245 -25.02 -0.50 -11.15
N ARG A 246 -24.71 -1.79 -11.14
CA ARG A 246 -25.57 -2.91 -10.72
C ARG A 246 -25.40 -3.23 -9.24
N GLY A 247 -24.26 -2.86 -8.69
CA GLY A 247 -23.86 -3.16 -7.32
C GLY A 247 -22.49 -2.57 -7.00
N TYR A 248 -21.88 -3.09 -5.96
CA TYR A 248 -20.55 -2.69 -5.49
C TYR A 248 -19.78 -3.90 -5.00
N LEU A 249 -18.47 -3.93 -5.27
CA LEU A 249 -17.54 -4.87 -4.66
C LEU A 249 -16.75 -4.12 -3.60
N SER A 250 -16.63 -4.73 -2.41
CA SER A 250 -15.78 -4.25 -1.32
C SER A 250 -14.75 -5.30 -0.93
N VAL A 251 -13.50 -4.87 -0.74
CA VAL A 251 -12.48 -5.61 0.02
C VAL A 251 -12.29 -4.89 1.35
N VAL A 252 -12.40 -5.60 2.47
CA VAL A 252 -12.48 -5.05 3.83
C VAL A 252 -11.40 -5.68 4.71
N GLY A 253 -10.65 -4.83 5.42
CA GLY A 253 -9.58 -5.24 6.31
C GLY A 253 -9.19 -4.12 7.28
N SER A 254 -8.11 -4.35 8.02
CA SER A 254 -7.49 -3.32 8.87
C SER A 254 -7.06 -2.13 8.01
N ALA A 255 -7.27 -0.90 8.47
CA ALA A 255 -7.06 0.31 7.68
C ALA A 255 -5.60 0.50 7.23
N ASP A 256 -4.66 0.00 8.01
CA ASP A 256 -3.22 0.02 7.81
C ASP A 256 -2.67 -1.19 7.02
N GLU A 257 -3.52 -2.17 6.72
CA GLU A 257 -3.13 -3.42 6.05
C GLU A 257 -3.78 -3.60 4.67
N LEU A 258 -4.42 -2.56 4.11
CA LEU A 258 -4.96 -2.60 2.74
C LEU A 258 -3.89 -2.19 1.74
N ASP A 259 -3.60 -3.07 0.79
CA ASP A 259 -2.45 -2.93 -0.10
C ASP A 259 -2.83 -2.79 -1.59
N MET A 260 -1.80 -2.87 -2.46
CA MET A 260 -2.02 -2.79 -3.91
C MET A 260 -2.74 -4.01 -4.49
N LEU A 261 -2.50 -5.22 -3.96
CA LEU A 261 -3.20 -6.43 -4.40
C LEU A 261 -4.69 -6.35 -4.04
N ASP A 262 -5.03 -5.83 -2.87
CA ASP A 262 -6.43 -5.58 -2.48
C ASP A 262 -7.13 -4.61 -3.42
N LYS A 263 -6.44 -3.54 -3.81
CA LYS A 263 -6.94 -2.57 -4.78
C LYS A 263 -7.20 -3.23 -6.14
N LEU A 264 -6.22 -3.95 -6.68
CA LEU A 264 -6.36 -4.65 -7.95
C LEU A 264 -7.47 -5.70 -7.89
N THR A 265 -7.60 -6.41 -6.76
CA THR A 265 -8.67 -7.37 -6.51
C THR A 265 -10.04 -6.68 -6.52
N THR A 266 -10.16 -5.51 -5.91
CA THR A 266 -11.40 -4.72 -5.91
C THR A 266 -11.76 -4.23 -7.32
N GLU A 267 -10.79 -3.77 -8.11
CA GLU A 267 -11.02 -3.25 -9.46
C GLU A 267 -11.35 -4.38 -10.46
N HIS A 268 -10.50 -5.40 -10.54
CA HIS A 268 -10.68 -6.53 -11.44
C HIS A 268 -11.84 -7.42 -11.03
N GLY A 269 -12.04 -7.61 -9.74
CA GLY A 269 -13.17 -8.35 -9.21
C GLY A 269 -14.49 -7.71 -9.58
N ALA A 270 -14.60 -6.38 -9.49
CA ALA A 270 -15.83 -5.69 -9.86
C ALA A 270 -16.11 -5.79 -11.37
N ALA A 271 -15.07 -5.74 -12.21
CA ALA A 271 -15.20 -5.93 -13.64
C ALA A 271 -15.67 -7.34 -14.00
N ALA A 272 -15.14 -8.38 -13.34
CA ALA A 272 -15.57 -9.75 -13.56
C ALA A 272 -16.98 -10.01 -13.02
N CYS A 273 -17.32 -9.50 -11.83
CA CYS A 273 -18.68 -9.59 -11.27
C CYS A 273 -19.71 -8.89 -12.16
N ALA A 274 -19.31 -7.90 -12.95
CA ALA A 274 -20.21 -7.24 -13.89
C ALA A 274 -20.66 -8.17 -15.03
N LEU A 275 -19.84 -9.16 -15.41
CA LEU A 275 -20.19 -10.19 -16.38
C LEU A 275 -21.24 -11.13 -15.80
N GLU A 276 -21.08 -11.52 -14.53
CA GLU A 276 -22.01 -12.38 -13.79
C GLU A 276 -23.36 -11.70 -13.53
N MET A 277 -23.33 -10.38 -13.27
CA MET A 277 -24.53 -9.58 -12.95
C MET A 277 -25.17 -8.90 -14.17
N ALA A 278 -24.69 -9.22 -15.39
CA ALA A 278 -25.12 -8.61 -16.64
C ALA A 278 -26.61 -8.86 -16.92
#